data_AF-U4VED4-F1
#
_entry.id   AF-U4VED4-F1
#
_cell.length_a   1.000
_cell.length_b   1.000
_cell.length_c   1.000
_cell.angle_alpha   90.00
_cell.angle_beta   90.00
_cell.angle_gamma   90.00
#
_symmetry.space_group_name_H-M   'P 1'
#
loop_
_entity.id
_entity.type
_entity.pdbx_description
1 polymer ?
#
loop_
_entity_poly.entity_id
_entity_poly.type
_entity_poly.pdbx_seq_one_letter_code
_entity_poly.pdbx_strand_id
1 'polypeptide(L)'
;MVEPGAVTAAIEAERNMANQRDQVQDALLRDLEAARYAADRAFRQYDAVDPENRLVTSELEMRWNKALARVGEIEARITKHHTVTPQPSPPMSVSQMTALAENLRTVWTAPTTDARLKKRIVRTLINEVVADLDDGTSEIVLVIHWVGGAHTELRLPKRRRGQRNATPDDIVDAVRQLVLIANDDLIAGVLNRNGLTTGNGNRWTRERVTALRSYRKIPVFRPPRIDGVEPWLNLSSAAKLLGTTPKTLRLAAEAGEIEATHPLTRWPMDIQPFKARNLTSTSDPRSCPAEPSTPPHRIASRSGKLSTSTT
;
A
#
# COMPACT_ATOMS: atom_id res chain seq x y z
N MET A 1 -15.77 1.88 -17.32
CA MET A 1 -16.46 1.71 -18.62
C MET A 1 -16.89 3.10 -19.06
N VAL A 2 -16.65 3.50 -20.32
CA VAL A 2 -17.07 4.82 -20.81
C VAL A 2 -18.47 4.65 -21.38
N GLU A 3 -19.49 4.99 -20.58
CA GLU A 3 -20.88 4.99 -21.01
C GLU A 3 -21.14 6.13 -22.00
N PRO A 4 -22.18 6.07 -22.86
CA PRO A 4 -22.55 7.18 -23.74
C PRO A 4 -22.78 8.50 -22.99
N GLY A 5 -23.23 8.40 -21.73
CA GLY A 5 -23.33 9.54 -20.79
C GLY A 5 -21.99 10.18 -20.43
N ALA A 6 -20.89 9.44 -20.46
CA ALA A 6 -19.56 9.96 -20.18
C ALA A 6 -18.99 10.78 -21.35
N VAL A 7 -19.33 10.43 -22.60
CA VAL A 7 -18.93 11.21 -23.79
C VAL A 7 -19.67 12.54 -23.84
N THR A 8 -20.97 12.53 -23.56
CA THR A 8 -21.78 13.76 -23.48
C THR A 8 -21.34 14.66 -22.32
N ALA A 9 -21.12 14.09 -21.14
CA ALA A 9 -20.57 14.83 -20.00
C ALA A 9 -19.17 15.41 -20.27
N ALA A 10 -18.32 14.70 -21.00
CA ALA A 10 -17.00 15.22 -21.39
C ALA A 10 -17.11 16.43 -22.35
N ILE A 11 -18.05 16.39 -23.30
CA ILE A 11 -18.31 17.51 -24.21
C ILE A 11 -18.84 18.73 -23.44
N GLU A 12 -19.77 18.51 -22.50
CA GLU A 12 -20.28 19.59 -21.65
C GLU A 12 -19.22 20.17 -20.72
N ALA A 13 -18.37 19.32 -20.13
CA ALA A 13 -17.26 19.76 -19.30
C ALA A 13 -16.26 20.61 -20.11
N GLU A 14 -15.91 20.21 -21.34
CA GLU A 14 -15.02 21.00 -22.21
C GLU A 14 -15.66 22.34 -22.58
N ARG A 15 -16.96 22.37 -22.90
CA ARG A 15 -17.70 23.62 -23.16
C ARG A 15 -17.69 24.55 -21.96
N ASN A 16 -17.93 24.01 -20.76
CA ASN A 16 -17.93 24.80 -19.53
C ASN A 16 -16.53 25.35 -19.22
N MET A 17 -15.48 24.55 -19.41
CA MET A 17 -14.10 25.00 -19.25
C MET A 17 -13.70 26.05 -20.29
N ALA A 18 -14.11 25.89 -21.55
CA ALA A 18 -13.92 26.91 -22.58
C ALA A 18 -14.62 28.22 -22.20
N ASN A 19 -15.89 28.17 -21.81
CA ASN A 19 -16.65 29.34 -21.39
C ASN A 19 -16.02 30.06 -20.18
N GLN A 20 -15.51 29.31 -19.19
CA GLN A 20 -14.82 29.89 -18.03
C GLN A 20 -13.51 30.59 -18.44
N ARG A 21 -12.73 30.00 -19.36
CA ARG A 21 -11.51 30.62 -19.89
C ARG A 21 -11.84 31.91 -20.65
N ASP A 22 -12.87 31.87 -21.50
CA ASP A 22 -13.31 33.04 -22.27
C ASP A 22 -13.78 34.17 -21.33
N GLN A 23 -14.54 33.85 -20.27
CA GLN A 23 -14.96 34.83 -19.27
C GLN A 23 -13.78 35.51 -18.55
N VAL A 24 -12.74 34.75 -18.20
CA VAL A 24 -11.53 35.30 -17.56
C VAL A 24 -10.78 36.19 -18.55
N GLN A 25 -10.66 35.78 -19.80
CA GLN A 25 -10.05 36.58 -20.86
C GLN A 25 -10.80 37.89 -21.08
N ASP A 26 -12.13 37.84 -21.20
CA ASP A 26 -12.99 39.01 -21.36
C ASP A 26 -12.93 39.96 -20.17
N ALA A 27 -12.80 39.43 -18.94
CA ALA A 27 -12.59 40.25 -17.75
C ALA A 27 -11.24 40.98 -17.79
N LEU A 28 -10.16 40.28 -18.17
CA LEU A 28 -8.83 40.89 -18.29
C LEU A 28 -8.75 41.94 -19.40
N LEU A 29 -9.44 41.72 -20.52
CA LEU A 29 -9.51 42.69 -21.61
C LEU A 29 -10.27 43.96 -21.19
N ARG A 30 -11.38 43.82 -20.45
CA ARG A 30 -12.12 44.96 -19.88
C ARG A 30 -11.27 45.74 -18.86
N ASP A 31 -10.52 45.05 -18.01
CA ASP A 31 -9.58 45.67 -17.07
C ASP A 31 -8.51 46.49 -17.81
N LEU A 32 -7.98 45.95 -18.92
CA LEU A 32 -7.00 46.63 -19.75
C LEU A 32 -7.56 47.89 -20.40
N GLU A 33 -8.77 47.83 -20.94
CA GLU A 33 -9.46 48.98 -21.53
C GLU A 33 -9.68 50.10 -20.49
N ALA A 34 -10.15 49.74 -19.30
CA ALA A 34 -10.32 50.70 -18.20
C ALA A 34 -8.99 51.34 -17.76
N ALA A 35 -7.91 50.56 -17.69
CA ALA A 35 -6.59 51.07 -17.34
C ALA A 35 -6.01 52.01 -18.41
N ARG A 36 -6.19 51.68 -19.71
CA ARG A 36 -5.79 52.55 -20.82
C ARG A 36 -6.55 53.86 -20.80
N TYR A 37 -7.86 53.82 -20.58
CA TYR A 37 -8.67 55.02 -20.44
C TYR A 37 -8.20 55.91 -19.26
N ALA A 38 -7.84 55.31 -18.13
CA ALA A 38 -7.32 56.05 -16.98
C ALA A 38 -5.95 56.69 -17.27
N ALA A 39 -5.06 55.99 -17.99
CA ALA A 39 -3.77 56.53 -18.41
C ALA A 39 -3.93 57.70 -19.39
N ASP A 40 -4.81 57.56 -20.39
CA ASP A 40 -5.13 58.63 -21.34
C ASP A 40 -5.73 59.85 -20.66
N ARG A 41 -6.60 59.64 -19.67
CA ARG A 41 -7.18 60.74 -18.88
C ARG A 41 -6.12 61.45 -18.05
N ALA A 42 -5.21 60.72 -17.41
CA ALA A 42 -4.11 61.30 -16.63
C ALA A 42 -3.15 62.08 -17.54
N PHE A 43 -2.87 61.57 -18.74
CA PHE A 43 -2.06 62.26 -19.74
C PHE A 43 -2.69 63.59 -20.16
N ARG A 44 -3.98 63.62 -20.48
CA ARG A 44 -4.69 64.88 -20.83
C ARG A 44 -4.68 65.90 -19.69
N GLN A 45 -4.71 65.46 -18.44
CA GLN A 45 -4.61 66.35 -17.28
C GLN A 45 -3.21 66.93 -17.13
N TYR A 46 -2.18 66.13 -17.36
CA TYR A 46 -0.79 66.57 -17.36
C TYR A 46 -0.51 67.56 -18.50
N ASP A 47 -0.98 67.26 -19.73
CA ASP A 47 -0.78 68.08 -20.92
C ASP A 47 -1.48 69.44 -20.85
N ALA A 48 -2.59 69.53 -20.12
CA ALA A 48 -3.36 70.77 -19.95
C ALA A 48 -2.82 71.71 -18.85
N VAL A 49 -1.83 71.29 -18.05
CA VAL A 49 -1.28 72.09 -16.94
C VAL A 49 -0.15 73.02 -17.40
N ASP A 50 -0.16 74.25 -16.87
CA ASP A 50 0.92 75.22 -17.08
C ASP A 50 2.25 74.71 -16.48
N PRO A 51 3.35 74.66 -17.26
CA PRO A 51 4.66 74.21 -16.79
C PRO A 51 5.26 75.05 -15.65
N GLU A 52 4.80 76.28 -15.42
CA GLU A 52 5.26 77.09 -14.28
C GLU A 52 4.81 76.50 -12.92
N ASN A 53 3.72 75.72 -12.89
CA ASN A 53 3.18 75.08 -11.69
C ASN A 53 3.89 73.76 -11.35
N ARG A 54 5.22 73.82 -11.12
CA ARG A 54 6.11 72.64 -10.96
C ARG A 54 5.59 71.55 -10.02
N LEU A 55 5.01 71.92 -8.87
CA LEU A 55 4.49 70.94 -7.90
C LEU A 55 3.30 70.17 -8.48
N VAL A 56 2.38 70.85 -9.15
CA VAL A 56 1.21 70.24 -9.80
C VAL A 56 1.65 69.34 -10.96
N THR A 57 2.62 69.80 -11.76
CA THR A 57 3.21 69.02 -12.85
C THR A 57 3.83 67.72 -12.33
N SER A 58 4.62 67.79 -11.25
CA SER A 58 5.26 66.59 -10.67
C SER A 58 4.25 65.58 -10.11
N GLU A 59 3.16 66.05 -9.48
CA GLU A 59 2.09 65.20 -8.97
C GLU A 59 1.29 64.53 -10.09
N LEU A 60 0.99 65.26 -11.18
CA LEU A 60 0.30 64.72 -12.35
C LEU A 60 1.17 63.74 -13.12
N GLU A 61 2.47 64.01 -13.24
CA GLU A 61 3.44 63.09 -13.82
C GLU A 61 3.50 61.79 -13.03
N MET A 62 3.58 61.86 -11.69
CA MET A 62 3.52 60.67 -10.83
C MET A 62 2.22 59.87 -11.02
N ARG A 63 1.07 60.54 -11.15
CA ARG A 63 -0.23 59.88 -11.39
C ARG A 63 -0.28 59.22 -12.77
N TRP A 64 0.25 59.88 -13.80
CA TRP A 64 0.33 59.31 -15.14
C TRP A 64 1.27 58.10 -15.18
N ASN A 65 2.46 58.21 -14.57
CA ASN A 65 3.41 57.10 -14.44
C ASN A 65 2.79 55.89 -13.70
N LYS A 66 2.01 56.15 -12.64
CA LYS A 66 1.27 55.09 -11.92
C LYS A 66 0.20 54.43 -12.81
N ALA A 67 -0.51 55.20 -13.62
CA ALA A 67 -1.50 54.67 -14.55
C ALA A 67 -0.85 53.82 -15.66
N LEU A 68 0.29 54.27 -16.22
CA LEU A 68 1.07 53.50 -17.19
C LEU A 68 1.61 52.19 -16.59
N ALA A 69 2.14 52.23 -15.36
CA ALA A 69 2.58 51.04 -14.65
C ALA A 69 1.42 50.03 -14.51
N ARG A 70 0.21 50.51 -14.21
CA ARG A 70 -0.98 49.66 -14.09
C ARG A 70 -1.39 49.01 -15.41
N VAL A 71 -1.27 49.71 -16.54
CA VAL A 71 -1.48 49.12 -17.88
C VAL A 71 -0.49 47.98 -18.10
N GLY A 72 0.80 48.21 -17.84
CA GLY A 72 1.83 47.19 -17.98
C GLY A 72 1.61 45.95 -17.09
N GLU A 73 1.13 46.14 -15.86
CA GLU A 73 0.75 45.02 -14.97
C GLU A 73 -0.36 44.15 -15.56
N ILE A 74 -1.38 44.77 -16.16
CA ILE A 74 -2.52 44.05 -16.74
C ILE A 74 -2.10 43.33 -18.03
N GLU A 75 -1.30 43.97 -18.88
CA GLU A 75 -0.74 43.32 -20.08
C GLU A 75 0.15 42.12 -19.73
N ALA A 76 0.95 42.24 -18.66
CA ALA A 76 1.72 41.12 -18.13
C ALA A 76 0.81 39.98 -17.60
N ARG A 77 -0.31 40.30 -16.93
CA ARG A 77 -1.30 39.30 -16.50
C ARG A 77 -1.97 38.59 -17.68
N ILE A 78 -2.30 39.32 -18.75
CA ILE A 78 -2.85 38.74 -19.99
C ILE A 78 -1.84 37.80 -20.64
N THR A 79 -0.59 38.25 -20.78
CA THR A 79 0.50 37.42 -21.34
C THR A 79 0.71 36.16 -20.52
N LYS A 80 0.73 36.27 -19.18
CA LYS A 80 0.81 35.13 -18.27
C LYS A 80 -0.39 34.19 -18.39
N HIS A 81 -1.60 34.72 -18.57
CA HIS A 81 -2.79 33.91 -18.79
C HIS A 81 -2.68 33.10 -20.09
N HIS A 82 -2.17 33.70 -21.17
CA HIS A 82 -1.96 33.02 -22.44
C HIS A 82 -0.81 31.99 -22.42
N THR A 83 0.23 32.18 -21.61
CA THR A 83 1.32 31.18 -21.50
C THR A 83 0.94 29.99 -20.64
N VAL A 84 0.13 30.21 -19.60
CA VAL A 84 -0.34 29.15 -18.69
C VAL A 84 -1.53 28.40 -19.27
N THR A 85 -2.38 29.05 -20.07
CA THR A 85 -3.57 28.45 -20.66
C THR A 85 -3.26 27.96 -22.08
N PRO A 86 -3.27 26.65 -22.35
CA PRO A 86 -3.09 26.13 -23.70
C PRO A 86 -4.18 26.67 -24.64
N GLN A 87 -3.78 27.06 -25.85
CA GLN A 87 -4.73 27.42 -26.90
C GLN A 87 -5.65 26.22 -27.22
N PRO A 88 -6.95 26.44 -27.42
CA PRO A 88 -7.87 25.35 -27.71
C PRO A 88 -7.45 24.63 -28.99
N SER A 89 -7.34 23.31 -28.92
CA SER A 89 -7.29 22.48 -30.13
C SER A 89 -8.64 22.57 -30.83
N PRO A 90 -8.70 22.46 -32.18
CA PRO A 90 -9.95 22.54 -32.91
C PRO A 90 -10.96 21.53 -32.33
N PRO A 91 -12.25 21.90 -32.23
CA PRO A 91 -13.26 21.08 -31.57
C PRO A 91 -13.34 19.73 -32.30
N MET A 92 -12.97 18.67 -31.59
CA MET A 92 -13.05 17.31 -32.11
C MET A 92 -14.53 16.94 -32.31
N SER A 93 -14.86 16.36 -33.46
CA SER A 93 -16.23 15.90 -33.74
C SER A 93 -16.67 14.87 -32.70
N VAL A 94 -17.97 14.87 -32.35
CA VAL A 94 -18.59 13.84 -31.50
C VAL A 94 -18.28 12.43 -32.04
N SER A 95 -18.32 12.24 -33.36
CA SER A 95 -18.01 10.95 -34.00
C SER A 95 -16.55 10.53 -33.85
N GLN A 96 -15.62 11.48 -33.81
CA GLN A 96 -14.20 11.21 -33.58
C GLN A 96 -13.96 10.86 -32.10
N MET A 97 -14.66 11.51 -31.19
CA MET A 97 -14.58 11.23 -29.75
C MET A 97 -15.12 9.83 -29.41
N THR A 98 -16.25 9.43 -30.02
CA THR A 98 -16.80 8.08 -29.84
C THR A 98 -15.87 7.02 -30.42
N ALA A 99 -15.33 7.23 -31.62
CA ALA A 99 -14.36 6.31 -32.22
C ALA A 99 -13.08 6.19 -31.37
N LEU A 100 -12.60 7.30 -30.79
CA LEU A 100 -11.46 7.30 -29.87
C LEU A 100 -11.76 6.48 -28.61
N ALA A 101 -12.94 6.64 -28.02
CA ALA A 101 -13.34 5.89 -26.83
C ALA A 101 -13.40 4.37 -27.09
N GLU A 102 -13.93 3.95 -28.23
CA GLU A 102 -13.98 2.54 -28.65
C GLU A 102 -12.57 1.98 -28.93
N ASN A 103 -11.73 2.74 -29.63
CA ASN A 103 -10.35 2.36 -29.91
C ASN A 103 -9.53 2.22 -28.63
N LEU A 104 -9.69 3.14 -27.67
CA LEU A 104 -9.01 3.09 -26.38
C LEU A 104 -9.38 1.82 -25.61
N ARG A 105 -10.66 1.43 -25.61
CA ARG A 105 -11.13 0.20 -24.95
C ARG A 105 -10.47 -1.04 -25.55
N THR A 106 -10.37 -1.08 -26.87
CA THR A 106 -9.74 -2.19 -27.60
C THR A 106 -8.25 -2.29 -27.27
N VAL A 107 -7.54 -1.16 -27.31
CA VAL A 107 -6.10 -1.10 -26.97
C VAL A 107 -5.86 -1.47 -25.50
N TRP A 108 -6.71 -1.03 -24.58
CA TRP A 108 -6.51 -1.30 -23.16
C TRP A 108 -6.68 -2.78 -22.79
N THR A 109 -7.62 -3.46 -23.45
CA THR A 109 -8.00 -4.86 -23.17
C THR A 109 -7.12 -5.86 -23.91
N ALA A 110 -6.45 -5.46 -25.00
CA ALA A 110 -5.60 -6.35 -25.77
C ALA A 110 -4.43 -6.92 -24.92
N PRO A 111 -4.17 -8.24 -24.98
CA PRO A 111 -3.11 -8.89 -24.20
C PRO A 111 -1.70 -8.54 -24.70
N THR A 112 -1.58 -8.05 -25.95
CA THR A 112 -0.33 -7.59 -26.56
C THR A 112 0.09 -6.19 -26.10
N THR A 113 -0.77 -5.49 -25.34
CA THR A 113 -0.53 -4.11 -24.92
C THR A 113 0.47 -4.03 -23.77
N ASP A 114 1.62 -3.43 -24.04
CA ASP A 114 2.68 -3.18 -23.05
C ASP A 114 2.18 -2.32 -21.88
N ALA A 115 2.58 -2.69 -20.66
CA ALA A 115 2.35 -1.93 -19.45
C ALA A 115 2.90 -0.50 -19.55
N ARG A 116 3.97 -0.27 -20.32
CA ARG A 116 4.47 1.08 -20.59
C ARG A 116 3.45 1.96 -21.31
N LEU A 117 2.77 1.42 -22.32
CA LEU A 117 1.75 2.17 -23.07
C LEU A 117 0.56 2.51 -22.17
N LYS A 118 0.09 1.55 -21.38
CA LYS A 118 -0.99 1.76 -20.40
C LYS A 118 -0.64 2.87 -19.40
N LYS A 119 0.58 2.87 -18.86
CA LYS A 119 1.07 3.95 -17.98
C LYS A 119 1.11 5.31 -18.67
N ARG A 120 1.50 5.33 -19.95
CA ARG A 120 1.59 6.56 -20.75
C ARG A 120 0.20 7.19 -20.96
N ILE A 121 -0.79 6.36 -21.30
CA ILE A 121 -2.20 6.78 -21.44
C ILE A 121 -2.75 7.30 -20.11
N VAL A 122 -2.54 6.58 -19.01
CA VAL A 122 -3.02 7.04 -17.69
C VAL A 122 -2.36 8.36 -17.31
N ARG A 123 -1.06 8.54 -17.59
CA ARG A 123 -0.36 9.78 -17.30
C ARG A 123 -0.89 10.99 -18.07
N THR A 124 -1.42 10.82 -19.28
CA THR A 124 -2.06 11.92 -20.01
C THR A 124 -3.43 12.30 -19.47
N LEU A 125 -4.09 11.38 -18.76
CA LEU A 125 -5.43 11.59 -18.21
C LEU A 125 -5.42 12.14 -16.78
N ILE A 126 -4.33 11.95 -16.04
CA ILE A 126 -4.16 12.46 -14.68
C ILE A 126 -3.65 13.90 -14.76
N ASN A 127 -4.42 14.83 -14.20
CA ASN A 127 -4.00 16.22 -14.01
C ASN A 127 -3.07 16.32 -12.78
N GLU A 128 -3.55 15.83 -11.64
CA GLU A 128 -2.76 15.76 -10.41
C GLU A 128 -3.26 14.64 -9.50
N VAL A 129 -2.43 14.28 -8.52
CA VAL A 129 -2.80 13.35 -7.45
C VAL A 129 -2.47 14.02 -6.13
N VAL A 130 -3.52 14.32 -5.37
CA VAL A 130 -3.40 14.89 -4.02
C VAL A 130 -3.37 13.74 -3.02
N ALA A 131 -2.35 13.72 -2.18
CA ALA A 131 -2.21 12.72 -1.12
C ALA A 131 -2.39 13.40 0.23
N ASP A 132 -3.49 13.09 0.90
CA ASP A 132 -3.74 13.52 2.27
C ASP A 132 -3.45 12.39 3.26
N LEU A 133 -2.87 12.75 4.40
CA LEU A 133 -2.50 11.83 5.46
C LEU A 133 -3.42 12.04 6.65
N ASP A 134 -4.35 11.11 6.86
CA ASP A 134 -5.17 11.09 8.06
C ASP A 134 -4.40 10.37 9.20
N ASP A 135 -3.85 11.16 10.12
CA ASP A 135 -3.15 10.66 11.31
C ASP A 135 -4.10 10.01 12.33
N GLY A 136 -5.40 10.36 12.32
CA GLY A 136 -6.41 9.81 13.23
C GLY A 136 -6.81 8.38 12.86
N THR A 137 -7.05 8.12 11.58
CA THR A 137 -7.42 6.78 11.08
C THR A 137 -6.22 5.96 10.60
N SER A 138 -5.02 6.56 10.49
CA SER A 138 -3.88 5.93 9.83
C SER A 138 -4.23 5.48 8.41
N GLU A 139 -4.87 6.34 7.63
CA GLU A 139 -5.14 6.14 6.21
C GLU A 139 -4.44 7.21 5.36
N ILE A 140 -4.09 6.85 4.13
CA ILE A 140 -3.62 7.75 3.09
C ILE A 140 -4.79 7.88 2.12
N VAL A 141 -5.36 9.08 2.04
CA VAL A 141 -6.43 9.40 1.12
C VAL A 141 -5.80 10.00 -0.14
N LEU A 142 -5.84 9.25 -1.24
CA LEU A 142 -5.37 9.69 -2.54
C LEU A 142 -6.56 10.18 -3.35
N VAL A 143 -6.59 11.46 -3.72
CA VAL A 143 -7.58 12.02 -4.63
C VAL A 143 -6.91 12.24 -5.99
N ILE A 144 -7.36 11.52 -7.01
CA ILE A 144 -6.89 11.68 -8.39
C ILE A 144 -7.79 12.69 -9.08
N HIS A 145 -7.20 13.78 -9.54
CA HIS A 145 -7.88 14.76 -10.40
C HIS A 145 -7.60 14.39 -11.84
N TRP A 146 -8.66 14.09 -12.58
CA TRP A 146 -8.58 13.78 -14.00
C TRP A 146 -8.70 15.04 -14.85
N VAL A 147 -8.09 15.05 -16.04
CA VAL A 147 -8.17 16.19 -16.98
C VAL A 147 -9.61 16.53 -17.36
N GLY A 148 -10.52 15.55 -17.33
CA GLY A 148 -11.97 15.75 -17.58
C GLY A 148 -12.78 16.29 -16.40
N GLY A 149 -12.16 16.73 -15.31
CA GLY A 149 -12.85 17.26 -14.12
C GLY A 149 -13.48 16.19 -13.20
N ALA A 150 -13.34 14.91 -13.53
CA ALA A 150 -13.70 13.83 -12.64
C ALA A 150 -12.69 13.73 -11.49
N HIS A 151 -13.15 13.23 -10.34
CA HIS A 151 -12.34 13.01 -9.14
C HIS A 151 -12.52 11.55 -8.70
N THR A 152 -11.42 10.89 -8.35
CA THR A 152 -11.48 9.52 -7.81
C THR A 152 -10.68 9.43 -6.52
N GLU A 153 -11.35 9.02 -5.46
CA GLU A 153 -10.73 8.82 -4.14
C GLU A 153 -10.29 7.37 -3.98
N LEU A 154 -9.08 7.17 -3.47
CA LEU A 154 -8.52 5.88 -3.11
C LEU A 154 -7.96 5.96 -1.68
N ARG A 155 -8.50 5.13 -0.80
CA ARG A 155 -8.01 5.02 0.59
C ARG A 155 -7.06 3.85 0.71
N LEU A 156 -5.87 4.12 1.23
CA LEU A 156 -4.83 3.13 1.49
C LEU A 156 -4.47 3.12 2.97
N PRO A 157 -4.33 1.97 3.62
CA PRO A 157 -3.88 1.94 5.00
C PRO A 157 -2.45 2.47 5.10
N LYS A 158 -2.23 3.42 6.01
CA LYS A 158 -0.92 3.96 6.34
C LYS A 158 -0.15 2.93 7.14
N ARG A 159 1.01 2.50 6.63
CA ARG A 159 1.95 1.70 7.43
C ARG A 159 2.45 2.53 8.61
N ARG A 160 2.19 2.07 9.85
CA ARG A 160 2.61 2.76 11.09
C ARG A 160 4.13 2.96 11.12
N ARG A 161 4.61 4.12 11.61
CA ARG A 161 6.04 4.38 11.82
C ARG A 161 6.66 3.25 12.67
N GLY A 162 7.85 2.79 12.30
CA GLY A 162 8.57 1.71 12.98
C GLY A 162 8.24 0.28 12.53
N GLN A 163 7.18 0.06 11.75
CA GLN A 163 6.79 -1.28 11.27
C GLN A 163 7.49 -1.74 9.98
N ARG A 164 8.26 -0.86 9.31
CA ARG A 164 9.02 -1.24 8.09
C ARG A 164 10.03 -2.36 8.37
N ASN A 165 10.54 -2.41 9.59
CA ASN A 165 11.63 -3.25 10.04
C ASN A 165 11.19 -4.22 11.16
N ALA A 166 9.89 -4.28 11.44
CA ALA A 166 9.36 -5.11 12.51
C ALA A 166 9.46 -6.57 12.13
N THR A 167 9.92 -7.39 13.09
CA THR A 167 9.84 -8.84 12.97
C THR A 167 8.36 -9.25 12.95
N PRO A 168 7.93 -10.08 11.98
CA PRO A 168 6.55 -10.55 11.90
C PRO A 168 6.13 -11.27 13.19
N ASP A 169 4.86 -11.12 13.57
CA ASP A 169 4.38 -11.58 14.87
C ASP A 169 4.47 -13.11 15.02
N ASP A 170 4.35 -13.88 13.93
CA ASP A 170 4.57 -15.34 13.93
C ASP A 170 5.96 -15.73 14.48
N ILE A 171 7.00 -14.97 14.10
CA ILE A 171 8.36 -15.21 14.59
C ILE A 171 8.47 -14.80 16.07
N VAL A 172 7.77 -13.74 16.47
CA VAL A 172 7.74 -13.31 17.88
C VAL A 172 7.09 -14.38 18.76
N ASP A 173 5.99 -14.97 18.30
CA ASP A 173 5.31 -16.05 19.02
C ASP A 173 6.13 -17.34 19.04
N ALA A 174 6.84 -17.66 17.96
CA ALA A 174 7.79 -18.76 17.96
C ALA A 174 8.92 -18.56 19.00
N VAL A 175 9.45 -17.33 19.11
CA VAL A 175 10.46 -16.99 20.13
C VAL A 175 9.88 -17.10 21.54
N ARG A 176 8.62 -16.69 21.77
CA ARG A 176 7.95 -16.85 23.09
C ARG A 176 7.90 -18.31 23.54
N GLN A 177 7.59 -19.23 22.63
CA GLN A 177 7.55 -20.66 22.93
C GLN A 177 8.95 -21.23 23.14
N LEU A 178 9.91 -20.82 22.30
CA LEU A 178 11.30 -21.28 22.37
C LEU A 178 12.01 -20.92 23.69
N VAL A 179 11.75 -19.72 24.20
CA VAL A 179 12.33 -19.20 25.44
C VAL A 179 11.99 -20.06 26.66
N LEU A 180 10.93 -20.87 26.60
CA LEU A 180 10.54 -21.75 27.72
C LEU A 180 11.49 -22.94 27.90
N ILE A 181 12.26 -23.30 26.87
CA ILE A 181 13.00 -24.58 26.83
C ILE A 181 14.45 -24.46 26.34
N ALA A 182 14.82 -23.33 25.74
CA ALA A 182 16.11 -23.15 25.10
C ALA A 182 16.70 -21.75 25.36
N ASN A 183 18.04 -21.68 25.39
CA ASN A 183 18.77 -20.42 25.51
C ASN A 183 18.80 -19.63 24.18
N ASP A 184 19.13 -18.34 24.24
CA ASP A 184 19.10 -17.44 23.07
C ASP A 184 20.01 -17.90 21.91
N ASP A 185 21.10 -18.61 22.21
CA ASP A 185 22.01 -19.19 21.22
C ASP A 185 21.33 -20.30 20.40
N LEU A 186 20.65 -21.24 21.07
CA LEU A 186 19.89 -22.30 20.43
C LEU A 186 18.70 -21.74 19.65
N ILE A 187 18.03 -20.72 20.17
CA ILE A 187 16.91 -20.03 19.51
C ILE A 187 17.37 -19.44 18.19
N ALA A 188 18.48 -18.71 18.17
CA ALA A 188 19.04 -18.15 16.94
C ALA A 188 19.35 -19.26 15.90
N GLY A 189 19.91 -20.39 16.35
CA GLY A 189 20.18 -21.54 15.51
C GLY A 189 18.91 -22.18 14.92
N VAL A 190 17.84 -22.31 15.70
CA VAL A 190 16.55 -22.85 15.23
C VAL A 190 15.91 -21.93 14.19
N LEU A 191 15.86 -20.62 14.44
CA LEU A 191 15.29 -19.65 13.49
C LEU A 191 16.03 -19.65 12.15
N ASN A 192 17.37 -19.67 12.19
CA ASN A 192 18.18 -19.71 10.99
C ASN A 192 18.03 -21.02 10.17
N ARG A 193 17.89 -22.17 10.84
CA ARG A 193 17.63 -23.46 10.16
C ARG A 193 16.28 -23.49 9.44
N ASN A 194 15.31 -22.74 9.94
CA ASN A 194 14.00 -22.57 9.33
C ASN A 194 14.00 -21.52 8.20
N GLY A 195 15.15 -20.91 7.88
CA GLY A 195 15.25 -19.88 6.84
C GLY A 195 14.61 -18.55 7.22
N LEU A 196 14.30 -18.36 8.50
CA LEU A 196 13.65 -17.14 8.99
C LEU A 196 14.68 -16.01 9.13
N THR A 197 14.26 -14.81 8.75
CA THR A 197 15.07 -13.59 8.84
C THR A 197 14.39 -12.56 9.72
N THR A 198 15.18 -11.62 10.23
CA THR A 198 14.65 -10.45 10.95
C THR A 198 13.86 -9.53 9.99
N GLY A 199 13.10 -8.57 10.52
CA GLY A 199 12.41 -7.56 9.68
C GLY A 199 13.34 -6.74 8.76
N ASN A 200 14.66 -6.74 9.02
CA ASN A 200 15.69 -6.12 8.18
C ASN A 200 16.37 -7.11 7.20
N GLY A 201 15.90 -8.36 7.11
CA GLY A 201 16.53 -9.39 6.29
C GLY A 201 17.81 -9.99 6.86
N ASN A 202 18.21 -9.60 8.09
CA ASN A 202 19.42 -10.14 8.72
C ASN A 202 19.21 -11.54 9.31
N ARG A 203 20.30 -12.32 9.37
CA ARG A 203 20.39 -13.60 10.08
C ARG A 203 20.27 -13.41 11.59
N TRP A 204 19.67 -14.38 12.28
CA TRP A 204 19.52 -14.37 13.74
C TRP A 204 20.86 -14.66 14.44
N THR A 205 21.21 -13.84 15.42
CA THR A 205 22.31 -14.06 16.37
C THR A 205 21.75 -13.97 17.80
N ARG A 206 22.53 -14.42 18.79
CA ARG A 206 22.16 -14.33 20.20
C ARG A 206 21.76 -12.92 20.62
N GLU A 207 22.52 -11.92 20.18
CA GLU A 207 22.30 -10.50 20.50
C GLU A 207 20.99 -10.01 19.88
N ARG A 208 20.67 -10.44 18.65
CA ARG A 208 19.41 -10.07 17.97
C ARG A 208 18.20 -10.73 18.60
N VAL A 209 18.31 -11.98 19.03
CA VAL A 209 17.28 -12.65 19.83
C VAL A 209 17.10 -11.91 21.16
N THR A 210 18.18 -11.59 21.85
CA THR A 210 18.16 -10.84 23.12
C THR A 210 17.49 -9.47 22.94
N ALA A 211 17.84 -8.73 21.90
CA ALA A 211 17.26 -7.42 21.59
C ALA A 211 15.76 -7.51 21.27
N LEU A 212 15.35 -8.49 20.45
CA LEU A 212 13.93 -8.77 20.17
C LEU A 212 13.17 -9.05 21.47
N ARG A 213 13.76 -9.89 22.32
CA ARG A 213 13.19 -10.34 23.58
C ARG A 213 13.00 -9.18 24.56
N SER A 214 14.02 -8.33 24.73
CA SER A 214 13.96 -7.13 25.55
C SER A 214 12.92 -6.13 25.03
N TYR A 215 12.86 -5.90 23.72
CA TYR A 215 11.89 -5.01 23.10
C TYR A 215 10.44 -5.49 23.28
N ARG A 216 10.20 -6.79 23.12
CA ARG A 216 8.87 -7.43 23.28
C ARG A 216 8.56 -7.88 24.71
N LYS A 217 9.43 -7.55 25.69
CA LYS A 217 9.30 -7.88 27.13
C LYS A 217 9.11 -9.39 27.41
N ILE A 218 9.81 -10.23 26.66
CA ILE A 218 9.80 -11.68 26.85
C ILE A 218 10.88 -12.03 27.93
N PRO A 219 10.58 -12.88 28.92
CA PRO A 219 11.53 -13.21 29.99
C PRO A 219 12.74 -14.02 29.47
N VAL A 220 13.84 -14.05 30.22
CA VAL A 220 15.01 -14.87 29.88
C VAL A 220 14.75 -16.34 30.20
N PHE A 221 15.20 -17.27 29.33
CA PHE A 221 15.22 -18.69 29.67
C PHE A 221 16.02 -18.90 30.97
N ARG A 222 15.41 -19.56 31.94
CA ARG A 222 16.08 -19.98 33.17
C ARG A 222 16.14 -21.50 33.16
N PRO A 223 17.32 -22.11 33.37
CA PRO A 223 17.41 -23.55 33.49
C PRO A 223 16.65 -24.03 34.75
N PRO A 224 16.07 -25.23 34.74
CA PRO A 224 15.30 -25.75 35.85
C PRO A 224 16.12 -25.77 37.14
N ARG A 225 15.55 -25.24 38.23
CA ARG A 225 16.10 -25.45 39.58
C ARG A 225 15.77 -26.88 40.00
N ILE A 226 16.73 -27.54 40.66
CA ILE A 226 16.73 -28.99 40.94
C ILE A 226 15.48 -29.51 41.70
N ASP A 227 14.70 -28.63 42.34
CA ASP A 227 13.62 -29.02 43.27
C ASP A 227 12.20 -28.61 42.85
N GLY A 228 11.94 -28.28 41.58
CA GLY A 228 10.60 -27.93 41.11
C GLY A 228 10.32 -28.38 39.68
N VAL A 229 9.25 -29.15 39.49
CA VAL A 229 8.75 -29.51 38.16
C VAL A 229 8.35 -28.23 37.43
N GLU A 230 9.14 -27.83 36.45
CA GLU A 230 8.80 -26.69 35.60
C GLU A 230 7.56 -27.00 34.75
N PRO A 231 6.74 -25.98 34.42
CA PRO A 231 5.55 -26.19 33.61
C PRO A 231 5.88 -26.67 32.18
N TRP A 232 7.11 -26.45 31.69
CA TRP A 232 7.53 -26.82 30.33
C TRP A 232 8.88 -27.55 30.32
N LEU A 233 8.95 -28.67 29.59
CA LEU A 233 10.13 -29.54 29.51
C LEU A 233 10.54 -29.75 28.06
N ASN A 234 11.86 -29.84 27.80
CA ASN A 234 12.37 -30.32 26.52
C ASN A 234 12.29 -31.86 26.43
N LEU A 235 12.42 -32.42 25.22
CA LEU A 235 12.29 -33.87 24.95
C LEU A 235 13.21 -34.73 25.85
N SER A 236 14.47 -34.31 26.03
CA SER A 236 15.47 -35.04 26.82
C SER A 236 15.17 -35.00 28.33
N SER A 237 14.72 -33.87 28.84
CA SER A 237 14.33 -33.70 30.24
C SER A 237 13.01 -34.42 30.54
N ALA A 238 12.05 -34.38 29.61
CA ALA A 238 10.81 -35.15 29.70
C ALA A 238 11.09 -36.66 29.70
N ALA A 239 11.99 -37.14 28.83
CA ALA A 239 12.42 -38.54 28.78
C ALA A 239 13.05 -39.00 30.09
N LYS A 240 13.94 -38.18 30.67
CA LYS A 240 14.56 -38.44 31.97
C LYS A 240 13.55 -38.47 33.11
N LEU A 241 12.58 -37.55 33.12
CA LEU A 241 11.54 -37.48 34.14
C LEU A 241 10.62 -38.72 34.10
N LEU A 242 10.30 -39.21 32.90
CA LEU A 242 9.43 -40.36 32.69
C LEU A 242 10.16 -41.71 32.67
N GLY A 243 11.50 -41.72 32.71
CA GLY A 243 12.31 -42.94 32.58
C GLY A 243 12.17 -43.62 31.20
N THR A 244 11.78 -42.87 30.16
CA THR A 244 11.58 -43.40 28.80
C THR A 244 12.65 -42.89 27.84
N THR A 245 12.67 -43.40 26.61
CA THR A 245 13.59 -42.89 25.58
C THR A 245 13.03 -41.62 24.91
N PRO A 246 13.87 -40.66 24.50
CA PRO A 246 13.39 -39.51 23.73
C PRO A 246 12.66 -39.91 22.44
N LYS A 247 13.05 -41.04 21.83
CA LYS A 247 12.42 -41.58 20.62
C LYS A 247 10.97 -42.02 20.85
N THR A 248 10.67 -42.64 21.99
CA THR A 248 9.30 -43.06 22.33
C THR A 248 8.40 -41.86 22.60
N LEU A 249 8.90 -40.82 23.27
CA LEU A 249 8.15 -39.57 23.45
C LEU A 249 7.90 -38.84 22.13
N ARG A 250 8.86 -38.89 21.20
CA ARG A 250 8.69 -38.31 19.87
C ARG A 250 7.55 -38.99 19.09
N LEU A 251 7.49 -40.32 19.11
CA LEU A 251 6.43 -41.08 18.46
C LEU A 251 5.06 -40.82 19.10
N ALA A 252 5.00 -40.75 20.43
CA ALA A 252 3.77 -40.42 21.15
C ALA A 252 3.27 -38.99 20.85
N ALA A 253 4.19 -38.03 20.68
CA ALA A 253 3.84 -36.67 20.25
C ALA A 253 3.34 -36.62 18.80
N GLU A 254 3.97 -37.37 17.89
CA GLU A 254 3.52 -37.52 16.49
C GLU A 254 2.14 -38.20 16.40
N ALA A 255 1.86 -39.15 17.30
CA ALA A 255 0.57 -39.84 17.42
C ALA A 255 -0.50 -39.00 18.13
N GLY A 256 -0.16 -37.84 18.71
CA GLY A 256 -1.09 -36.95 19.42
C GLY A 256 -1.46 -37.41 20.83
N GLU A 257 -0.75 -38.38 21.41
CA GLU A 257 -1.00 -38.91 22.76
C GLU A 257 -0.50 -37.95 23.86
N ILE A 258 0.41 -37.03 23.51
CA ILE A 258 1.00 -36.04 24.41
C ILE A 258 0.87 -34.65 23.78
N GLU A 259 0.41 -33.66 24.56
CA GLU A 259 0.32 -32.27 24.12
C GLU A 259 1.73 -31.68 23.90
N ALA A 260 2.15 -31.63 22.63
CA ALA A 260 3.40 -31.03 22.17
C ALA A 260 3.10 -29.81 21.28
N THR A 261 3.83 -28.71 21.46
CA THR A 261 3.65 -27.50 20.63
C THR A 261 4.72 -27.42 19.55
N HIS A 262 4.34 -27.15 18.30
CA HIS A 262 5.25 -26.91 17.17
C HIS A 262 5.04 -25.51 16.60
N PRO A 263 5.79 -24.50 17.06
CA PRO A 263 5.55 -23.12 16.62
C PRO A 263 6.07 -22.85 15.20
N LEU A 264 6.83 -23.75 14.57
CA LEU A 264 7.36 -23.59 13.20
C LEU A 264 7.21 -24.88 12.38
N THR A 265 7.09 -24.74 11.05
CA THR A 265 6.90 -25.85 10.10
C THR A 265 8.07 -26.82 10.02
N ARG A 266 9.32 -26.36 10.17
CA ARG A 266 10.53 -27.20 10.09
C ARG A 266 11.24 -27.27 11.45
N TRP A 267 10.46 -27.59 12.48
CA TRP A 267 10.89 -27.62 13.87
C TRP A 267 11.75 -28.85 14.20
N PRO A 268 12.91 -28.68 14.85
CA PRO A 268 13.67 -29.81 15.38
C PRO A 268 12.89 -30.51 16.49
N MET A 269 12.55 -31.78 16.28
CA MET A 269 11.75 -32.59 17.21
C MET A 269 12.39 -32.75 18.60
N ASP A 270 13.70 -32.58 18.71
CA ASP A 270 14.44 -32.70 19.98
C ASP A 270 14.22 -31.51 20.94
N ILE A 271 13.62 -30.42 20.45
CA ILE A 271 13.45 -29.14 21.17
C ILE A 271 11.95 -28.84 21.29
N GLN A 272 11.11 -29.86 21.47
CA GLN A 272 9.68 -29.65 21.66
C GLN A 272 9.36 -29.30 23.11
N PRO A 273 8.56 -28.25 23.37
CA PRO A 273 8.06 -27.93 24.69
C PRO A 273 6.88 -28.84 25.04
N PHE A 274 6.99 -29.54 26.17
CA PHE A 274 5.96 -30.40 26.74
C PHE A 274 5.47 -29.86 28.07
N LYS A 275 4.15 -29.94 28.32
CA LYS A 275 3.57 -29.53 29.60
C LYS A 275 3.74 -30.62 30.65
N ALA A 276 4.44 -30.34 31.75
CA ALA A 276 4.79 -31.38 32.73
C ALA A 276 3.60 -32.09 33.38
N ARG A 277 2.45 -31.39 33.57
CA ARG A 277 1.23 -31.99 34.16
C ARG A 277 0.60 -33.07 33.28
N ASN A 278 0.80 -33.01 31.97
CA ASN A 278 0.21 -33.96 31.02
C ASN A 278 1.09 -35.20 30.84
N LEU A 279 2.35 -35.12 31.28
CA LEU A 279 3.31 -36.23 31.18
C LEU A 279 3.09 -37.27 32.30
N THR A 280 2.59 -36.85 33.47
CA THR A 280 2.38 -37.74 34.63
C THR A 280 1.04 -38.49 34.63
N SER A 281 0.08 -38.13 33.77
CA SER A 281 -1.25 -38.76 33.73
C SER A 281 -1.32 -40.02 32.84
N THR A 282 -0.31 -40.30 32.05
CA THR A 282 -0.34 -41.35 31.02
C THR A 282 0.50 -42.56 31.45
N SER A 283 0.10 -43.22 32.53
CA SER A 283 0.67 -44.52 32.92
C SER A 283 -0.29 -45.64 32.59
N ASP A 284 -0.14 -46.23 31.40
CA ASP A 284 -0.21 -47.69 31.25
C ASP A 284 0.50 -48.16 29.96
N PRO A 285 1.71 -48.78 30.03
CA PRO A 285 2.51 -49.13 28.86
C PRO A 285 2.10 -50.46 28.19
N ARG A 286 0.85 -50.91 28.34
CA ARG A 286 0.35 -52.15 27.71
C ARG A 286 -1.04 -51.98 27.13
N SER A 287 -1.13 -51.27 26.02
CA SER A 287 -2.27 -51.41 25.10
C SER A 287 -1.77 -51.19 23.67
N CYS A 288 -1.14 -52.21 23.09
CA CYS A 288 -1.07 -52.31 21.63
C CYS A 288 -2.46 -52.71 21.12
N PRO A 289 -3.12 -51.95 20.24
CA PRO A 289 -4.25 -52.49 19.50
C PRO A 289 -3.70 -53.43 18.42
N ALA A 290 -4.12 -54.69 18.48
CA ALA A 290 -3.84 -55.68 17.46
C ALA A 290 -4.41 -55.22 16.10
N GLU A 291 -3.60 -55.32 15.04
CA GLU A 291 -4.03 -55.15 13.65
C GLU A 291 -5.12 -56.17 13.30
N PRO A 292 -6.24 -55.76 12.67
CA PRO A 292 -7.13 -56.72 12.06
C PRO A 292 -6.58 -57.15 10.69
N SER A 293 -6.19 -58.42 10.65
CA SER A 293 -5.85 -59.26 9.50
C SER A 293 -6.75 -59.07 8.28
N THR A 294 -6.12 -58.87 7.12
CA THR A 294 -6.70 -59.09 5.79
C THR A 294 -7.09 -60.56 5.58
N PRO A 295 -8.23 -60.84 4.89
CA PRO A 295 -8.28 -62.01 4.01
C PRO A 295 -9.00 -61.68 2.67
N PRO A 296 -9.15 -62.61 1.71
CA PRO A 296 -8.31 -62.70 0.52
C PRO A 296 -9.05 -62.37 -0.80
N HIS A 297 -8.26 -62.27 -1.87
CA HIS A 297 -8.63 -62.13 -3.28
C HIS A 297 -9.95 -62.79 -3.74
N ARG A 298 -10.71 -62.08 -4.58
CA ARG A 298 -11.56 -62.70 -5.61
C ARG A 298 -11.37 -62.01 -6.97
N ILE A 299 -10.80 -62.78 -7.90
CA ILE A 299 -10.75 -62.50 -9.33
C ILE A 299 -12.17 -62.69 -9.89
N ALA A 300 -12.67 -61.72 -10.66
CA ALA A 300 -13.66 -61.96 -11.69
C ALA A 300 -13.54 -60.91 -12.80
N SER A 301 -13.59 -61.42 -14.00
CA SER A 301 -13.29 -60.80 -15.28
C SER A 301 -14.48 -60.03 -15.88
N ARG A 302 -14.12 -59.21 -16.87
CA ARG A 302 -14.78 -59.02 -18.18
C ARG A 302 -15.78 -57.86 -18.40
N SER A 303 -15.35 -57.01 -19.34
CA SER A 303 -16.05 -56.52 -20.55
C SER A 303 -17.22 -55.55 -20.44
N GLY A 304 -17.14 -54.45 -21.20
CA GLY A 304 -18.31 -53.73 -21.71
C GLY A 304 -17.98 -52.34 -22.25
N LYS A 305 -18.11 -52.17 -23.57
CA LYS A 305 -17.89 -50.94 -24.35
C LYS A 305 -19.12 -50.00 -24.32
N LEU A 306 -18.95 -48.85 -25.00
CA LEU A 306 -19.92 -47.87 -25.55
C LEU A 306 -20.28 -46.71 -24.60
N SER A 307 -19.93 -45.44 -24.88
CA SER A 307 -20.29 -44.52 -25.99
C SER A 307 -21.77 -44.11 -26.06
N THR A 308 -21.97 -42.79 -26.13
CA THR A 308 -23.11 -41.91 -26.52
C THR A 308 -23.48 -40.95 -25.38
N SER A 309 -23.20 -39.64 -25.41
CA SER A 309 -23.73 -38.54 -26.26
C SER A 309 -25.22 -38.25 -26.09
N THR A 310 -25.54 -36.95 -25.99
CA THR A 310 -26.87 -36.28 -25.98
C THR A 310 -27.50 -36.19 -24.59
N THR A 311 -27.81 -35.02 -24.01
CA THR A 311 -28.44 -33.79 -24.53
C THR A 311 -27.86 -32.55 -23.85
#